data_AF-A0A2D9CJ91-F1
#
_entry.id   AF-A0A2D9CJ91-F1
#
_cell.length_a   1.000
_cell.length_b   1.000
_cell.length_c   1.000
_cell.angle_alpha   90.00
_cell.angle_beta   90.00
_cell.angle_gamma   90.00
#
_symmetry.space_group_name_H-M   'P 1'
#
loop_
_entity.id
_entity.type
_entity.pdbx_description
1 polymer ?
#
loop_
_entity_poly.entity_id
_entity_poly.type
_entity_poly.pdbx_seq_one_letter_code
_entity_poly.pdbx_strand_id
1 'polypeptide(L)' 'MIGRVIDTIGALWVLLTQGVVSKFRFNGDYWQWRTHTALHAKGAPEGRLARAHLAMEYARWAWRMRRLR' A
#
# COMPACT_ATOMS: atom_id res chain seq x y z
N MET A 1 9.93 19.83 3.75
CA MET A 1 8.62 19.63 3.07
C MET A 1 8.75 18.81 1.78
N ILE A 2 9.74 19.06 0.93
CA ILE A 2 9.98 18.34 -0.35
C ILE A 2 10.02 16.81 -0.20
N GLY A 3 10.67 16.27 0.83
CA GLY A 3 10.74 14.82 1.08
C GLY A 3 9.37 14.15 1.29
N ARG A 4 8.41 14.83 1.93
CA ARG A 4 7.06 14.28 2.13
C ARG A 4 6.26 14.21 0.83
N VAL A 5 6.39 15.22 -0.03
CA VAL A 5 5.70 15.25 -1.33
C VAL A 5 6.22 14.12 -2.22
N ILE A 6 7.53 13.94 -2.24
CA ILE A 6 8.18 12.86 -2.98
C ILE A 6 7.79 11.48 -2.46
N ASP A 7 7.71 11.31 -1.13
CA ASP A 7 7.21 10.07 -0.52
C ASP A 7 5.76 9.77 -0.92
N THR A 8 4.90 10.80 -0.96
CA THR A 8 3.49 10.63 -1.37
C THR A 8 3.37 10.28 -2.86
N ILE A 9 4.11 10.96 -3.74
CA ILE A 9 4.10 10.64 -5.19
C ILE A 9 4.68 9.24 -5.41
N GLY A 10 5.76 8.88 -4.72
CA GLY A 10 6.35 7.56 -4.76
C GLY A 10 5.42 6.46 -4.26
N ALA A 11 4.67 6.73 -3.19
CA ALA A 11 3.65 5.83 -2.67
C ALA A 11 2.50 5.63 -3.67
N LEU A 12 2.02 6.70 -4.31
CA LEU A 12 1.02 6.60 -5.37
C LEU A 12 1.55 5.76 -6.53
N TRP A 13 2.80 5.97 -6.95
CA TRP A 13 3.43 5.16 -7.99
C TRP A 13 3.50 3.67 -7.62
N VAL A 14 3.85 3.33 -6.37
CA VAL A 14 3.85 1.95 -5.87
C VAL A 14 2.45 1.35 -5.92
N LEU A 15 1.43 2.07 -5.44
CA LEU A 15 0.04 1.60 -5.45
C LEU A 15 -0.46 1.39 -6.88
N LEU A 16 -0.15 2.33 -7.79
CA LEU A 16 -0.52 2.23 -9.20
C LEU A 16 0.16 1.03 -9.86
N THR A 17 1.45 0.80 -9.59
CA THR A 17 2.19 -0.36 -10.09
C THR A 17 1.55 -1.66 -9.59
N GLN A 18 1.23 -1.75 -8.29
CA GLN A 18 0.58 -2.93 -7.71
C GLN A 18 -0.82 -3.15 -8.30
N GLY A 19 -1.58 -2.07 -8.54
CA GLY A 19 -2.86 -2.11 -9.22
C GLY A 19 -2.75 -2.62 -10.65
N VAL A 20 -1.80 -2.10 -11.44
CA VAL A 20 -1.57 -2.52 -12.83
C VAL A 20 -1.14 -3.98 -12.92
N VAL A 21 -0.17 -4.41 -12.11
CA VAL A 21 0.28 -5.82 -12.04
C VAL A 21 -0.89 -6.75 -11.69
N SER A 22 -1.80 -6.26 -10.86
CA SER A 22 -2.98 -7.01 -10.41
C SER A 22 -4.21 -6.80 -11.27
N LYS A 23 -4.11 -6.02 -12.36
CA LYS A 23 -5.22 -5.64 -13.23
C LYS A 23 -6.40 -5.01 -12.46
N PHE A 24 -6.12 -4.31 -11.37
CA PHE A 24 -7.10 -3.79 -10.40
C PHE A 24 -8.03 -4.86 -9.78
N ARG A 25 -7.65 -6.14 -9.88
CA ARG A 25 -8.38 -7.28 -9.29
C ARG A 25 -7.79 -7.61 -7.92
N PHE A 26 -8.26 -6.90 -6.91
CA PHE A 26 -7.81 -7.08 -5.51
C PHE A 26 -8.59 -8.15 -4.74
N ASN A 27 -9.37 -9.00 -5.43
CA ASN A 27 -10.26 -10.01 -4.82
C ASN A 27 -9.75 -11.46 -4.90
N GLY A 28 -8.59 -11.73 -5.49
CA GLY A 28 -8.03 -13.09 -5.57
C GLY A 28 -7.35 -13.54 -4.27
N ASP A 29 -7.09 -14.85 -4.13
CA ASP A 29 -6.46 -15.46 -2.95
C ASP A 29 -5.14 -14.79 -2.55
N TYR A 30 -4.34 -14.39 -3.54
CA TYR A 30 -3.11 -13.62 -3.32
C TYR A 30 -3.37 -12.29 -2.59
N TRP A 31 -4.40 -11.56 -3.03
CA TRP A 31 -4.76 -10.28 -2.43
C TRP A 31 -5.50 -10.44 -1.11
N GLN A 32 -6.26 -11.52 -0.92
CA GLN A 32 -6.81 -11.86 0.39
C GLN A 32 -5.70 -12.14 1.39
N TRP A 33 -4.74 -13.00 1.04
CA TRP A 33 -3.58 -13.27 1.88
C TRP A 33 -2.79 -11.99 2.17
N ARG A 34 -2.51 -11.18 1.14
CA ARG A 34 -1.76 -9.92 1.30
C ARG A 34 -2.52 -8.91 2.15
N THR A 35 -3.84 -8.82 2.02
CA THR A 35 -4.68 -7.95 2.86
C THR A 35 -4.70 -8.49 4.28
N HIS A 36 -4.79 -9.80 4.47
CA HIS A 36 -4.76 -10.44 5.79
C HIS A 36 -3.43 -10.16 6.53
N THR A 37 -2.29 -10.33 5.85
CA THR A 37 -0.97 -10.14 6.46
C THR A 37 -0.56 -8.67 6.58
N ALA A 38 -0.87 -7.83 5.59
CA ALA A 38 -0.37 -6.45 5.54
C ALA A 38 -1.40 -5.39 6.00
N LEU A 39 -2.70 -5.68 5.91
CA LEU A 39 -3.79 -4.71 6.18
C LEU A 39 -4.73 -5.13 7.33
N HIS A 40 -4.75 -6.41 7.71
CA HIS A 40 -5.60 -7.01 8.75
C HIS A 40 -4.75 -7.72 9.83
N ALA A 41 -3.69 -7.06 10.31
CA ALA A 41 -3.07 -7.48 11.57
C ALA A 41 -4.14 -7.46 12.69
N LYS A 42 -4.03 -8.35 13.68
CA LYS A 42 -5.00 -8.44 14.80
C LYS A 42 -5.12 -7.06 15.48
N GLY A 43 -6.32 -6.45 15.44
CA GLY A 43 -6.56 -5.07 15.92
C GLY A 43 -6.47 -3.98 14.85
N ALA A 44 -6.39 -4.33 13.56
CA ALA A 44 -6.41 -3.36 12.48
C ALA A 44 -7.75 -2.61 12.44
N PRO A 45 -7.73 -1.29 12.18
CA PRO A 45 -8.93 -0.46 12.18
C PRO A 45 -9.92 -0.89 11.08
N GLU A 46 -11.18 -1.08 11.49
CA GLU A 46 -12.27 -1.42 10.58
C GLU A 46 -12.74 -0.17 9.82
N GLY A 47 -12.78 -0.26 8.49
CA GLY A 47 -13.30 0.81 7.63
C GLY A 47 -12.52 1.03 6.34
N ARG A 48 -13.20 1.50 5.28
CA ARG A 48 -12.59 1.77 3.97
C ARG A 48 -11.47 2.82 4.05
N LEU A 49 -11.68 3.88 4.85
CA LEU A 49 -10.69 4.95 5.04
C LEU A 49 -9.45 4.47 5.78
N ALA A 50 -9.63 3.64 6.82
CA ALA A 50 -8.51 3.12 7.60
C ALA A 50 -7.65 2.14 6.78
N ARG A 51 -8.30 1.32 5.93
CA ARG A 51 -7.60 0.47 4.94
C ARG A 51 -6.83 1.29 3.92
N ALA A 52 -7.42 2.38 3.42
CA ALA A 52 -6.72 3.29 2.51
C ALA A 52 -5.51 3.97 3.17
N HIS A 53 -5.62 4.33 4.45
CA HIS A 53 -4.51 4.89 5.23
C HIS A 53 -3.36 3.89 5.37
N LEU A 54 -3.66 2.65 5.78
CA LEU A 54 -2.67 1.57 5.90
C LEU A 54 -2.00 1.27 4.55
N ALA A 55 -2.77 1.23 3.45
CA ALA A 55 -2.22 1.05 2.11
C ALA A 55 -1.26 2.19 1.72
N MET A 56 -1.58 3.44 2.07
CA MET A 56 -0.71 4.61 1.86
C MET A 56 0.56 4.58 2.72
N GLU A 57 0.48 4.11 3.96
CA GLU A 57 1.67 3.91 4.81
C GLU A 57 2.58 2.82 4.26
N TYR A 58 2.00 1.67 3.89
CA TYR A 58 2.73 0.58 3.24
C TYR A 58 3.43 1.05 1.96
N ALA A 59 2.73 1.80 1.12
CA ALA A 59 3.26 2.29 -0.14
C ALA A 59 4.40 3.31 0.06
N ARG A 60 4.30 4.19 1.08
CA ARG A 60 5.39 5.09 1.48
C ARG A 60 6.62 4.31 1.94
N TRP A 61 6.44 3.30 2.79
CA TRP A 61 7.53 2.43 3.23
C TRP A 61 8.18 1.70 2.05
N ALA A 62 7.39 1.11 1.16
CA ALA A 62 7.87 0.40 -0.01
C ALA A 62 8.65 1.33 -0.97
N TRP A 63 8.21 2.57 -1.13
CA TRP A 63 8.95 3.58 -1.89
C TRP A 63 10.30 3.92 -1.26
N ARG A 64 10.37 4.10 0.06
CA ARG A 64 11.64 4.32 0.75
C ARG A 64 12.58 3.13 0.59
N MET A 65 12.07 1.90 0.74
CA MET A 65 12.88 0.70 0.53
C MET A 65 13.48 0.63 -0.88
N ARG A 66 12.74 1.07 -1.91
CA ARG A 66 13.26 1.15 -3.28
C ARG A 66 14.36 2.20 -3.46
N ARG A 67 14.36 3.26 -2.65
CA ARG A 67 15.40 4.29 -2.67
C ARG A 67 16.64 3.93 -1.87
N LEU A 68 16.52 2.99 -0.94
CA LEU A 68 17.62 2.46 -0.13
C LEU A 68 18.35 1.29 -0.80
N ARG A 69 17.83 0.80 -1.94
CA ARG A 69 18.46 -0.21 -2.79
C ARG A 69 19.32 0.45 -3.85
#